data_AF-A0A1F4DEJ1-F1
#
_entry.id   AF-A0A1F4DEJ1-F1
#
_cell.length_a   1.000
_cell.length_b   1.000
_cell.length_c   1.000
_cell.angle_alpha   90.00
_cell.angle_beta   90.00
_cell.angle_gamma   90.00
#
_symmetry.space_group_name_H-M   'P 1'
#
loop_
_entity.id
_entity.type
_entity.pdbx_description
1 polymer ?
#
loop_
_entity_poly.entity_id
_entity_poly.type
_entity_poly.pdbx_seq_one_letter_code
_entity_poly.pdbx_strand_id
1 'polypeptide(L)'
;MPTTAESGFPGVGTNAWNGLFAPARIPKPVLARIHADVVKVMENPAMKEQLSKVFMSVVVNKSPEEFQQFVLQEIKSWGKIVIENDIKVE
;
A
#
# COMPACT_ATOMS: atom_id res chain seq x y z
N MET A 1 4.56 -11.79 19.24
CA MET A 1 3.12 -11.56 19.52
C MET A 1 2.34 -12.26 18.42
N PRO A 2 1.29 -13.04 18.74
CA PRO A 2 0.47 -13.67 17.72
C PRO A 2 -0.30 -12.62 16.92
N THR A 3 -0.55 -12.89 15.65
CA THR A 3 -1.47 -12.13 14.83
C THR A 3 -2.90 -12.28 15.36
N THR A 4 -3.79 -11.37 14.96
CA THR A 4 -5.21 -11.44 15.31
C THR A 4 -5.87 -12.72 14.76
N ALA A 5 -5.42 -13.18 13.59
CA ALA A 5 -5.81 -14.47 13.02
C ALA A 5 -5.38 -15.65 13.90
N GLU A 6 -4.12 -15.69 14.34
CA GLU A 6 -3.60 -16.72 15.27
C GLU A 6 -4.28 -16.66 16.65
N SER A 7 -4.87 -15.51 17.01
CA SER A 7 -5.60 -15.29 18.24
C SER A 7 -7.09 -15.67 18.16
N GLY A 8 -7.52 -16.31 17.06
CA GLY A 8 -8.89 -16.83 16.92
C GLY A 8 -9.86 -15.91 16.16
N PHE A 9 -9.37 -14.84 15.52
CA PHE A 9 -10.17 -13.92 14.72
C PHE A 9 -9.73 -13.96 13.24
N PRO A 10 -10.02 -15.05 12.51
CA PRO A 10 -9.65 -15.15 11.11
C PRO A 10 -10.35 -14.05 10.29
N GLY A 11 -9.60 -13.41 9.39
CA GLY A 11 -10.10 -12.30 8.56
C GLY A 11 -10.09 -10.92 9.24
N VAL A 12 -9.67 -10.85 10.51
CA VAL A 12 -9.44 -9.58 11.22
C VAL A 12 -7.94 -9.28 11.22
N GLY A 13 -7.60 -8.11 10.69
CA GLY A 13 -6.21 -7.64 10.55
C GLY A 13 -6.02 -6.91 9.23
N THR A 14 -5.24 -5.83 9.26
CA THR A 14 -4.85 -5.07 8.06
C THR A 14 -3.38 -4.73 8.12
N ASN A 15 -2.74 -4.66 6.95
CA ASN A 15 -1.41 -4.12 6.80
C ASN A 15 -1.55 -2.67 6.36
N ALA A 16 -1.09 -1.74 7.19
CA ALA A 16 -0.94 -0.36 6.76
C ALA A 16 0.06 -0.30 5.60
N TRP A 17 -0.29 0.45 4.56
CA TRP A 17 0.53 0.62 3.37
C TRP A 17 0.77 2.10 3.08
N ASN A 18 1.83 2.37 2.35
CA ASN A 18 2.18 3.71 1.88
C ASN A 18 2.30 3.68 0.35
N GLY A 19 1.98 4.80 -0.28
CA GLY A 19 2.01 4.92 -1.74
C GLY A 19 2.29 6.34 -2.19
N LEU A 20 2.75 6.46 -3.43
CA LEU A 20 3.03 7.74 -4.07
C LEU A 20 2.01 7.97 -5.19
N PHE A 21 1.45 9.18 -5.23
CA PHE A 21 0.45 9.57 -6.20
C PHE A 21 0.98 10.72 -7.05
N ALA A 22 0.60 10.72 -8.33
CA ALA A 22 0.92 11.76 -9.29
C ALA A 22 -0.36 12.37 -9.88
N PRO A 23 -0.31 13.57 -10.47
CA PRO A 23 -1.48 14.16 -11.13
C PRO A 23 -2.05 13.23 -12.21
N ALA A 24 -3.38 13.16 -12.31
CA ALA A 24 -4.07 12.24 -13.22
C ALA A 24 -3.67 12.38 -14.71
N ARG A 25 -3.17 13.56 -15.11
CA ARG A 25 -2.75 13.86 -16.49
C ARG A 25 -1.24 13.79 -16.70
N ILE A 26 -0.48 13.21 -15.77
CA ILE A 26 0.96 13.02 -15.95
C ILE A 26 1.24 12.19 -17.22
N PRO A 27 2.21 12.58 -18.07
CA PRO A 27 2.57 11.77 -19.24
C PRO A 27 3.06 10.38 -18.83
N LYS A 28 2.57 9.34 -19.51
CA LYS A 28 2.94 7.93 -19.23
C LYS A 28 4.44 7.68 -19.13
N PRO A 29 5.30 8.24 -20.03
CA PRO A 29 6.75 8.01 -19.93
C PRO A 29 7.35 8.57 -18.64
N VAL A 30 6.82 9.69 -18.14
CA VAL A 30 7.27 10.32 -16.89
C VAL A 30 6.84 9.46 -15.70
N LEU A 31 5.60 8.98 -15.70
CA LEU A 31 5.10 8.09 -14.65
C LEU A 31 5.91 6.79 -14.57
N ALA A 32 6.18 6.18 -15.73
CA ALA A 32 7.00 4.97 -15.81
C ALA A 32 8.42 5.21 -15.28
N ARG A 33 9.02 6.36 -15.60
CA ARG A 33 10.35 6.72 -15.08
C ARG A 33 10.35 6.90 -13.57
N ILE A 34 9.37 7.60 -13.01
CA ILE A 34 9.23 7.80 -11.57
C ILE A 34 9.07 6.45 -10.87
N HIS A 35 8.19 5.58 -11.35
CA HIS A 35 8.01 4.24 -10.79
C HIS A 35 9.32 3.44 -10.81
N ALA A 36 10.02 3.41 -11.93
CA ALA A 36 11.30 2.70 -12.04
C ALA A 36 12.35 3.24 -11.06
N ASP A 37 12.42 4.55 -10.84
CA ASP A 37 13.38 5.14 -9.91
C ASP A 37 12.97 4.88 -8.45
N VAL A 38 11.67 4.86 -8.13
CA VAL A 38 11.16 4.46 -6.80
C VAL A 38 11.49 3.00 -6.50
N VAL A 39 11.27 2.09 -7.45
CA VAL A 39 11.60 0.65 -7.30
C VAL A 39 13.07 0.49 -6.94
N LYS A 40 13.98 1.15 -7.68
CA LYS A 40 15.43 1.08 -7.40
C LYS A 40 15.78 1.55 -5.97
N VAL A 41 15.17 2.64 -5.51
CA VAL A 41 15.42 3.16 -4.15
C VAL A 41 14.91 2.18 -3.10
N MET A 42 13.71 1.61 -3.31
CA MET A 42 13.11 0.64 -2.39
C MET A 42 13.88 -0.68 -2.37
N GLU A 43 14.54 -1.05 -3.47
CA GLU A 43 15.39 -2.24 -3.53
C GLU A 43 16.73 -2.08 -2.81
N ASN A 44 17.17 -0.84 -2.54
CA ASN A 44 18.41 -0.54 -1.85
C ASN A 44 18.43 -1.17 -0.43
N PRO A 45 19.45 -1.99 -0.09
CA PRO A 45 19.55 -2.61 1.23
C PRO A 45 19.52 -1.64 2.40
N ALA A 46 20.17 -0.48 2.29
CA ALA A 46 20.18 0.52 3.36
C ALA A 46 18.79 1.14 3.57
N MET A 47 18.01 1.30 2.50
CA MET A 47 16.62 1.76 2.59
C MET A 47 15.74 0.70 3.28
N LYS A 48 15.89 -0.57 2.89
CA LYS A 48 15.17 -1.69 3.53
C LYS A 48 15.50 -1.80 5.02
N GLU A 49 16.77 -1.62 5.38
CA GLU A 49 17.20 -1.63 6.78
C GLU A 49 16.61 -0.45 7.57
N GLN A 50 16.58 0.74 6.98
CA GLN A 50 16.01 1.90 7.66
C GLN A 50 14.50 1.76 7.86
N LEU A 51 13.79 1.22 6.86
CA LEU A 51 12.35 1.00 6.95
C LEU A 51 11.99 -0.15 7.91
N SER A 52 12.82 -1.18 8.01
CA SER A 52 12.59 -2.27 8.97
C SER A 52 12.69 -1.81 10.43
N LYS A 53 13.54 -0.80 10.72
CA LYS A 53 13.64 -0.17 12.05
C LYS A 53 12.35 0.51 12.50
N VAL A 54 11.48 0.88 11.56
CA VAL A 54 10.15 1.45 11.82
C VAL A 54 9.03 0.46 11.49
N PHE A 55 9.33 -0.84 11.50
CA PHE A 55 8.39 -1.94 11.29
C PHE A 55 7.71 -1.94 9.91
N MET A 56 8.33 -1.31 8.90
CA MET A 56 7.84 -1.31 7.53
C MET A 56 8.55 -2.39 6.71
N SER A 57 7.77 -3.27 6.09
CA SER A 57 8.26 -4.18 5.06
C SER A 57 8.20 -3.50 3.69
N VAL A 58 9.25 -3.70 2.89
CA VAL A 58 9.29 -3.15 1.54
C VAL A 58 8.72 -4.16 0.57
N VAL A 59 7.52 -3.87 0.06
CA VAL A 59 6.88 -4.59 -1.04
C VAL A 59 6.54 -3.56 -2.11
N VAL A 60 7.04 -3.77 -3.33
CA VAL A 60 6.85 -2.83 -4.43
C VAL A 60 5.99 -3.50 -5.50
N ASN A 61 4.96 -2.80 -5.97
CA ASN A 61 4.18 -3.24 -7.12
C ASN A 61 5.01 -3.20 -8.40
N LYS A 62 4.75 -4.13 -9.32
CA LYS A 62 5.55 -4.29 -10.54
C LYS A 62 5.31 -3.18 -11.55
N SER A 63 4.19 -2.46 -11.47
CA SER A 63 3.89 -1.33 -12.34
C SER A 63 2.98 -0.29 -11.68
N PRO A 64 2.88 0.95 -12.23
CA PRO A 64 1.89 1.94 -11.81
C PRO A 64 0.45 1.42 -11.90
N GLU A 65 0.13 0.62 -12.92
CA GLU A 65 -1.20 0.04 -13.13
C GLU A 65 -1.54 -0.97 -12.04
N GLU A 66 -0.58 -1.81 -11.63
CA GLU A 66 -0.79 -2.76 -10.53
C GLU A 66 -1.08 -2.02 -9.22
N PHE A 67 -0.33 -0.95 -8.92
CA PHE A 67 -0.60 -0.11 -7.75
C PHE A 67 -1.98 0.55 -7.84
N GLN A 68 -2.39 1.03 -9.02
CA GLN A 68 -3.74 1.57 -9.22
C GLN A 68 -4.83 0.53 -8.91
N GLN A 69 -4.67 -0.71 -9.37
CA GLN A 69 -5.64 -1.78 -9.07
C GLN A 69 -5.69 -2.09 -7.57
N PHE A 70 -4.53 -2.12 -6.91
CA PHE A 70 -4.46 -2.29 -5.45
C PHE A 70 -5.24 -1.20 -4.72
N VAL A 71 -5.03 0.08 -5.05
CA VAL A 71 -5.75 1.20 -4.42
C VAL A 71 -7.26 1.10 -4.66
N LEU A 72 -7.70 0.74 -5.87
CA LEU A 72 -9.13 0.56 -6.17
C LEU A 72 -9.75 -0.58 -5.34
N GLN A 73 -9.00 -1.67 -5.12
CA GLN A 73 -9.46 -2.78 -4.29
C GLN A 73 -9.53 -2.40 -2.80
N GLU A 74 -8.57 -1.62 -2.30
CA GLU A 74 -8.57 -1.09 -0.94
C GLU A 74 -9.76 -0.17 -0.72
N ILE A 75 -10.00 0.79 -1.62
CA ILE A 75 -11.17 1.68 -1.57
C ILE A 75 -12.47 0.88 -1.53
N LYS A 76 -12.60 -0.13 -2.39
CA LYS A 76 -13.78 -0.98 -2.42
C LYS A 76 -14.00 -1.75 -1.11
N SER A 77 -12.93 -2.33 -0.56
CA SER A 77 -12.99 -3.16 0.64
C SER A 77 -13.30 -2.32 1.88
N TRP A 78 -12.57 -1.22 2.07
CA TRP A 78 -12.79 -0.30 3.18
C TRP A 78 -14.11 0.45 3.06
N GLY A 79 -14.48 0.88 1.86
CA GLY A 79 -15.76 1.53 1.59
C GLY A 79 -16.95 0.64 1.99
N LYS A 80 -16.88 -0.66 1.68
CA LYS A 80 -17.88 -1.63 2.13
C LYS A 80 -18.00 -1.66 3.66
N ILE A 81 -16.87 -1.77 4.37
CA ILE A 81 -16.84 -1.80 5.84
C ILE A 81 -17.45 -0.51 6.43
N VAL A 82 -17.04 0.65 5.91
CA VAL A 82 -17.53 1.96 6.38
C VAL A 82 -19.04 2.07 6.22
N ILE A 83 -19.57 1.70 5.04
CA ILE A 83 -21.00 1.80 4.72
C ILE A 83 -21.82 0.80 5.55
N GLU A 84 -21.38 -0.46 5.64
CA GLU A 84 -22.13 -1.52 6.34
C GLU A 84 -22.21 -1.28 7.87
N ASN A 85 -21.28 -0.50 8.43
CA ASN A 85 -21.19 -0.26 9.87
C ASN A 85 -21.52 1.20 10.27
N ASP A 86 -22.04 2.03 9.37
CA ASP A 86 -22.35 3.46 9.59
C ASP A 86 -21.19 4.25 10.26
N ILE A 87 -19.95 3.96 9.84
CA ILE A 87 -18.76 4.61 10.40
C ILE A 87 -18.62 6.03 9.83
N LYS A 88 -18.45 7.02 10.70
CA LYS A 88 -18.31 8.44 10.33
C LYS A 88 -16.98 9.00 10.82
N VAL A 89 -16.40 9.88 10.02
CA VAL A 89 -15.26 10.71 10.47
C VAL A 89 -15.86 11.91 11.20
N GLU A 90 -15.44 12.15 12.43
CA GLU A 90 -15.82 13.32 13.23
C GLU A 90 -15.16 14.61 12.71
#